data_AF-A0A6V7WQW1-F1
#
_entry.id   AF-A0A6V7WQW1-F1
#
_cell.length_a   1.000
_cell.length_b   1.000
_cell.length_c   1.000
_cell.angle_alpha   90.00
_cell.angle_beta   90.00
_cell.angle_gamma   90.00
#
_symmetry.space_group_name_H-M   'P 1'
#
loop_
_entity.id
_entity.type
_entity.pdbx_description
1 polymer ?
#
loop_
_entity_poly.entity_id
_entity_poly.type
_entity_poly.pdbx_seq_one_letter_code
_entity_poly.pdbx_strand_id
1 'polypeptide(L)'
;MNIRMGCITVNKLLLLIILLIHLSHTSPLTNSLDDLKLNKSFHPSITSAERVTQLHEIVGPEFKEIRQLLDEIRIASLKKHGLFNDQDPTKRIDRQLIRNKLTFDDGTEASINRQISDDLFENDILLTLNQAEDILREIKQSPNLRRRGGRQAISNTRSFWENTTIPYTFNVAQTNDEWRKSIQNAHRHIEGLTCFRFVHYENERELGNKDYLQYFRGGGCWSQIGRIGGRQPISIGYGCESLGIVAHETLHALGLWHEQSRTDRDNHIRVNFDAVMPGTESNFEKRSEQTVDNMDQPYDLGSTMHYGSKAFSNDAKRHIHDKYHCLKLL
;
A
#
# COMPACT_ATOMS: atom_id res chain seq x y z
N MET A 1 -16.56 36.97 13.32
CA MET A 1 -17.21 35.75 12.80
C MET A 1 -16.29 35.14 11.75
N ASN A 2 -15.18 34.53 12.19
CA ASN A 2 -14.05 34.13 11.33
C ASN A 2 -13.48 32.78 11.79
N ILE A 3 -14.29 31.72 11.70
CA ILE A 3 -13.84 30.34 11.90
C ILE A 3 -14.64 29.48 10.93
N ARG A 4 -14.21 29.35 9.67
CA ARG A 4 -14.68 28.30 8.72
C ARG A 4 -14.04 28.28 7.32
N MET A 5 -13.11 29.18 6.98
CA MET A 5 -12.55 29.24 5.61
C MET A 5 -11.25 28.46 5.37
N GLY A 6 -10.68 27.77 6.38
CA GLY A 6 -9.39 27.08 6.23
C GLY A 6 -9.42 25.68 5.61
N CYS A 7 -10.57 24.99 5.65
CA CYS A 7 -10.66 23.59 5.19
C CYS A 7 -11.26 23.46 3.79
N ILE A 8 -12.01 24.45 3.28
CA ILE A 8 -12.89 24.27 2.11
C ILE A 8 -12.18 24.50 0.76
N THR A 9 -10.96 25.04 0.75
CA THR A 9 -10.07 24.90 -0.43
C THR A 9 -9.42 23.50 -0.45
N VAL A 10 -10.28 22.47 -0.45
CA VAL A 10 -9.95 21.05 -0.55
C VAL A 10 -9.44 20.77 -1.97
N ASN A 11 -8.16 21.00 -2.17
CA ASN A 11 -7.31 20.38 -3.19
C ASN A 11 -5.84 20.79 -3.04
N LYS A 12 -5.54 21.71 -2.13
CA LYS A 12 -4.16 22.04 -1.74
C LYS A 12 -3.80 21.52 -0.34
N LEU A 13 -4.75 21.06 0.46
CA LEU A 13 -4.51 20.67 1.86
C LEU A 13 -4.30 19.16 2.08
N LEU A 14 -3.61 18.50 1.15
CA LEU A 14 -2.69 17.40 1.49
C LEU A 14 -1.27 17.93 1.79
N LEU A 15 -1.15 19.24 2.01
CA LEU A 15 0.05 20.05 2.23
C LEU A 15 0.91 19.68 3.46
N LEU A 16 0.66 18.55 4.11
CA LEU A 16 1.43 18.13 5.30
C LEU A 16 1.52 16.61 5.52
N ILE A 17 1.19 15.78 4.52
CA ILE A 17 1.38 14.32 4.62
C ILE A 17 2.81 13.90 4.23
N ILE A 18 3.53 14.73 3.47
CA ILE A 18 4.79 14.36 2.79
C ILE A 18 6.04 14.99 3.45
N LEU A 19 5.93 15.63 4.62
CA LEU A 19 7.09 16.33 5.23
C LEU A 19 7.42 15.98 6.69
N LEU A 20 6.61 15.19 7.40
CA LEU A 20 6.87 14.89 8.82
C LEU A 20 6.44 13.49 9.27
N ILE A 21 6.67 12.45 8.45
CA ILE A 21 6.95 11.10 9.00
C ILE A 21 8.46 10.92 9.04
N HIS A 22 9.16 11.86 9.68
CA HIS A 22 10.52 11.66 10.16
C HIS A 22 10.44 11.34 11.64
N LEU A 23 10.98 10.19 12.02
CA LEU A 23 11.24 9.81 13.40
C LEU A 23 12.01 10.94 14.09
N SER A 24 11.32 11.68 14.95
CA SER A 24 11.94 12.66 15.85
C SER A 24 12.73 11.92 16.93
N HIS A 25 13.98 11.52 16.66
CA HIS A 25 14.97 11.20 17.69
C HIS A 25 16.35 11.75 17.31
N THR A 26 16.59 13.02 17.65
CA THR A 26 17.93 13.53 17.95
C THR A 26 18.23 13.28 19.43
N SER A 27 18.82 12.11 19.73
CA SER A 27 19.72 11.88 20.88
C SER A 27 20.32 10.47 20.76
N PRO A 28 21.63 10.28 20.98
CA PRO A 28 22.30 9.00 20.79
C PRO A 28 22.00 8.10 21.99
N LEU A 29 20.94 7.31 21.89
CA LEU A 29 20.78 6.15 22.77
C LEU A 29 21.42 4.95 22.07
N THR A 30 22.53 4.53 22.65
CA THR A 30 23.17 3.24 22.44
C THR A 30 22.18 2.12 22.79
N ASN A 31 21.30 1.77 21.87
CA ASN A 31 20.49 0.56 22.00
C ASN A 31 21.12 -0.55 21.16
N SER A 32 21.48 -1.60 21.90
CA SER A 32 21.93 -2.90 21.40
C SER A 32 21.08 -3.38 20.23
N LEU A 33 21.69 -4.15 19.34
CA LEU A 33 21.11 -4.89 18.22
C LEU A 33 20.01 -5.92 18.61
N ASP A 34 19.36 -5.76 19.77
CA ASP A 34 18.39 -6.68 20.35
C ASP A 34 16.92 -6.22 20.25
N ASP A 35 16.64 -4.96 19.89
CA ASP A 35 15.26 -4.40 19.87
C ASP A 35 14.49 -4.61 18.54
N LEU A 36 15.08 -5.31 17.55
CA LEU A 36 14.40 -5.76 16.32
C LEU A 36 13.99 -7.23 16.35
N LYS A 37 13.81 -7.81 17.55
CA LYS A 37 13.16 -9.12 17.68
C LYS A 37 11.66 -8.97 17.45
N LEU A 38 11.27 -8.95 16.16
CA LEU A 38 9.94 -9.31 15.68
C LEU A 38 9.47 -10.53 16.49
N ASN A 39 8.51 -10.32 17.37
CA ASN A 39 8.09 -11.30 18.34
C ASN A 39 7.46 -12.48 17.58
N LYS A 40 8.19 -13.59 17.49
CA LYS A 40 7.83 -14.83 16.78
C LYS A 40 6.74 -15.62 17.51
N SER A 41 5.62 -14.99 17.87
CA SER A 41 4.41 -15.72 18.28
C SER A 41 3.50 -15.85 17.07
N PHE A 42 3.80 -16.84 16.22
CA PHE A 42 2.93 -17.28 15.13
C PHE A 42 1.68 -17.93 15.75
N HIS A 43 0.63 -17.14 15.99
CA HIS A 43 -0.68 -17.61 16.46
C HIS A 43 -1.55 -18.04 15.25
N PRO A 44 -2.54 -18.93 15.44
CA PRO A 44 -2.82 -20.01 14.49
C PRO A 44 -3.08 -19.43 13.10
N SER A 45 -2.19 -19.76 12.17
CA SER A 45 -2.25 -19.25 10.82
C SER A 45 -3.61 -19.57 10.20
N ILE A 46 -4.41 -18.53 9.96
CA ILE A 46 -5.52 -18.57 9.00
C ILE A 46 -4.97 -19.32 7.77
N THR A 47 -5.65 -20.34 7.28
CA THR A 47 -5.19 -21.11 6.13
C THR A 47 -5.20 -20.25 4.87
N SER A 48 -4.49 -20.68 3.82
CA SER A 48 -4.57 -19.96 2.53
C SER A 48 -6.00 -19.93 1.99
N ALA A 49 -6.80 -20.96 2.25
CA ALA A 49 -8.20 -21.01 1.85
C ALA A 49 -9.06 -19.99 2.62
N GLU A 50 -8.93 -19.93 3.95
CA GLU A 50 -9.69 -18.98 4.78
C GLU A 50 -9.35 -17.52 4.46
N ARG A 51 -8.11 -17.20 4.08
CA ARG A 51 -7.74 -15.85 3.62
C ARG A 51 -8.39 -15.46 2.29
N VAL A 52 -8.39 -16.38 1.32
CA VAL A 52 -9.07 -16.16 0.03
C VAL A 52 -10.57 -16.01 0.23
N THR A 53 -11.17 -16.81 1.12
CA THR A 53 -12.58 -16.67 1.50
C THR A 53 -12.86 -15.30 2.13
N GLN A 54 -12.01 -14.84 3.05
CA GLN A 54 -12.14 -13.53 3.67
C GLN A 54 -12.08 -12.38 2.64
N LEU A 55 -11.14 -12.42 1.70
CA LEU A 55 -11.06 -11.41 0.63
C LEU A 55 -12.27 -11.48 -0.31
N HIS A 56 -12.74 -12.68 -0.63
CA HIS A 56 -13.96 -12.88 -1.42
C HIS A 56 -15.20 -12.34 -0.70
N GLU A 57 -15.31 -12.47 0.62
CA GLU A 57 -16.42 -11.89 1.41
C GLU A 57 -16.38 -10.36 1.44
N ILE A 58 -15.17 -9.78 1.41
CA ILE A 58 -14.95 -8.33 1.42
C ILE A 58 -15.27 -7.69 0.07
N VAL A 59 -14.73 -8.26 -1.00
CA VAL A 59 -14.87 -7.72 -2.37
C VAL A 59 -16.18 -8.17 -3.02
N GLY A 60 -16.68 -9.35 -2.65
CA GLY A 60 -17.90 -9.92 -3.21
C GLY A 60 -17.70 -10.48 -4.62
N PRO A 61 -18.72 -10.37 -5.51
CA PRO A 61 -18.76 -11.10 -6.78
C PRO A 61 -17.64 -10.69 -7.76
N GLU A 62 -17.10 -9.48 -7.62
CA GLU A 62 -16.04 -8.94 -8.49
C GLU A 62 -14.66 -9.54 -8.18
N PHE A 63 -14.49 -10.23 -7.04
CA PHE A 63 -13.18 -10.70 -6.58
C PHE A 63 -12.47 -11.59 -7.61
N LYS A 64 -13.22 -12.49 -8.25
CA LYS A 64 -12.65 -13.38 -9.28
C LYS A 64 -12.11 -12.59 -10.49
N GLU A 65 -12.82 -11.54 -10.88
CA GLU A 65 -12.44 -10.69 -12.02
C GLU A 65 -11.21 -9.83 -11.67
N ILE A 66 -11.17 -9.25 -10.46
CA ILE A 66 -10.00 -8.53 -9.96
C ILE A 66 -8.76 -9.42 -9.95
N ARG A 67 -8.86 -10.68 -9.48
CA ARG A 67 -7.73 -11.63 -9.53
C ARG A 67 -7.25 -11.89 -10.96
N GLN A 68 -8.16 -12.01 -11.92
CA GLN A 68 -7.80 -12.17 -13.33
C GLN A 68 -7.07 -10.92 -13.87
N LEU A 69 -7.55 -9.73 -13.52
CA LEU A 69 -6.89 -8.48 -13.90
C LEU A 69 -5.50 -8.33 -13.27
N LEU A 70 -5.31 -8.74 -12.02
CA LEU A 70 -3.99 -8.77 -11.37
C LEU A 70 -3.01 -9.68 -12.12
N ASP A 71 -3.45 -10.86 -12.57
CA ASP A 71 -2.63 -11.74 -13.41
C ASP A 71 -2.28 -11.09 -14.76
N GLU A 72 -3.23 -10.40 -15.39
CA GLU A 72 -2.96 -9.64 -16.62
C GLU A 72 -1.98 -8.48 -16.40
N ILE A 73 -2.09 -7.78 -15.28
CA ILE A 73 -1.18 -6.70 -14.88
C ILE A 73 0.25 -7.22 -14.74
N ARG A 74 0.44 -8.34 -14.03
CA ARG A 74 1.75 -9.00 -13.88
C ARG A 74 2.35 -9.36 -15.23
N ILE A 75 1.58 -10.02 -16.10
CA ILE A 75 2.03 -10.40 -17.44
C ILE A 75 2.36 -9.17 -18.29
N ALA A 76 1.53 -8.13 -18.26
CA ALA A 76 1.75 -6.91 -19.04
C ALA A 76 3.03 -6.18 -18.60
N SER A 77 3.29 -6.10 -17.29
CA SER A 77 4.52 -5.54 -16.72
C SER A 77 5.76 -6.30 -17.19
N LEU A 78 5.73 -7.64 -17.08
CA LEU A 78 6.83 -8.50 -17.55
C LEU A 78 7.14 -8.30 -19.03
N LYS A 79 6.11 -8.17 -19.88
CA LYS A 79 6.27 -7.90 -21.32
C LYS A 79 6.89 -6.53 -21.55
N LYS A 80 6.39 -5.49 -20.87
CA LYS A 80 6.87 -4.10 -20.96
C LYS A 80 8.37 -4.00 -20.66
N HIS A 81 8.85 -4.77 -19.68
CA HIS A 81 10.26 -4.80 -19.28
C HIS A 81 11.10 -5.84 -20.05
N GLY A 82 10.53 -6.52 -21.05
CA GLY A 82 11.24 -7.50 -21.88
C GLY A 82 11.66 -8.78 -21.15
N LEU A 83 11.05 -9.05 -19.99
CA LEU A 83 11.31 -10.18 -19.09
C LEU A 83 10.46 -11.41 -19.41
N PHE A 84 9.38 -11.23 -20.18
CA PHE A 84 8.51 -12.30 -20.67
C PHE A 84 8.20 -12.13 -22.16
N ASN A 85 8.18 -13.24 -22.91
CA ASN A 85 7.77 -13.29 -24.31
C ASN A 85 7.03 -14.61 -24.59
N ASP A 86 5.81 -14.53 -25.13
CA ASP A 86 4.99 -15.71 -25.46
C ASP A 86 5.63 -16.61 -26.54
N GLN A 87 6.56 -16.07 -27.34
CA GLN A 87 7.23 -16.77 -28.43
C GLN A 87 8.65 -17.24 -28.08
N ASP A 88 9.17 -16.84 -26.92
CA ASP A 88 10.53 -17.16 -26.47
C ASP A 88 10.50 -17.63 -25.02
N PRO A 89 10.40 -18.96 -24.79
CA PRO A 89 10.39 -19.54 -23.44
C PRO A 89 11.74 -19.42 -22.72
N THR A 90 12.80 -18.89 -23.36
CA THR A 90 14.09 -18.60 -22.70
C THR A 90 14.10 -17.26 -21.98
N LYS A 91 13.04 -16.44 -22.13
CA LYS A 91 12.81 -15.27 -21.29
C LYS A 91 12.62 -15.69 -19.83
N ARG A 92 13.14 -14.85 -18.93
CA ARG A 92 13.53 -15.22 -17.56
C ARG A 92 12.42 -15.81 -16.68
N ILE A 93 11.13 -15.63 -16.99
CA ILE A 93 10.04 -15.89 -16.06
C ILE A 93 8.92 -16.68 -16.76
N ASP A 94 8.76 -17.95 -16.38
CA ASP A 94 7.60 -18.77 -16.78
C ASP A 94 6.32 -18.27 -16.08
N ARG A 95 5.16 -18.36 -16.74
CA ARG A 95 3.84 -18.14 -16.14
C ARG A 95 3.63 -18.96 -14.87
N GLN A 96 4.24 -20.14 -14.74
CA GLN A 96 4.18 -20.93 -13.51
C GLN A 96 4.98 -20.30 -12.36
N LEU A 97 6.06 -19.58 -12.65
CA LEU A 97 6.89 -18.89 -11.66
C LEU A 97 6.19 -17.66 -11.05
N ILE A 98 5.31 -17.00 -11.82
CA ILE A 98 4.46 -15.89 -11.35
C ILE A 98 3.60 -16.32 -10.15
N ARG A 99 3.30 -17.63 -10.03
CA ARG A 99 2.48 -18.20 -8.96
C ARG A 99 3.30 -18.73 -7.77
N ASN A 100 4.62 -18.62 -7.80
CA ASN A 100 5.45 -19.06 -6.70
C ASN A 100 5.42 -17.99 -5.60
N LYS A 101 4.87 -18.36 -4.45
CA LYS A 101 4.79 -17.51 -3.25
C LYS A 101 6.14 -16.90 -2.91
N LEU A 102 6.13 -15.66 -2.41
CA LEU A 102 7.28 -15.02 -1.77
C LEU A 102 7.85 -15.97 -0.70
N THR A 103 9.02 -16.56 -0.97
CA THR A 103 9.67 -17.57 -0.10
C THR A 103 10.63 -16.96 0.91
N PHE A 104 10.74 -15.64 0.93
CA PHE A 104 11.77 -14.93 1.64
C PHE A 104 11.19 -13.95 2.67
N ASP A 105 11.98 -13.66 3.71
CA ASP A 105 11.66 -12.69 4.76
C ASP A 105 12.65 -11.52 4.68
N ASP A 106 12.24 -10.45 4.01
CA ASP A 106 12.94 -9.17 3.90
C ASP A 106 12.72 -8.22 5.09
N GLY A 107 11.96 -8.65 6.11
CA GLY A 107 11.67 -7.86 7.30
C GLY A 107 10.73 -6.68 7.05
N THR A 108 10.04 -6.64 5.90
CA THR A 108 9.06 -5.60 5.54
C THR A 108 7.64 -6.17 5.47
N GLU A 109 6.65 -5.31 5.18
CA GLU A 109 5.26 -5.71 4.93
C GLU A 109 5.14 -6.75 3.80
N ALA A 110 6.05 -6.76 2.83
CA ALA A 110 6.15 -7.80 1.79
C ALA A 110 6.26 -9.21 2.37
N SER A 111 7.00 -9.35 3.46
CA SER A 111 7.20 -10.64 4.13
C SER A 111 6.00 -11.08 4.94
N ILE A 112 5.24 -10.13 5.48
CA ILE A 112 4.01 -10.37 6.23
C ILE A 112 2.89 -10.78 5.26
N ASN A 113 2.78 -10.09 4.12
CA ASN A 113 1.76 -10.33 3.10
C ASN A 113 2.07 -11.48 2.14
N ARG A 114 3.23 -12.14 2.27
CA ARG A 114 3.69 -13.22 1.38
C ARG A 114 2.66 -14.32 1.05
N GLN A 115 1.67 -14.51 1.92
CA GLN A 115 0.66 -15.56 1.77
C GLN A 115 -0.63 -15.10 1.06
N ILE A 116 -0.74 -13.80 0.78
CA ILE A 116 -1.87 -13.12 0.12
C ILE A 116 -1.42 -12.15 -0.98
N SER A 117 -0.12 -12.02 -1.22
CA SER A 117 0.46 -11.13 -2.23
C SER A 117 -0.10 -11.37 -3.64
N ASP A 118 -0.56 -12.58 -3.93
CA ASP A 118 -1.18 -12.94 -5.22
C ASP A 118 -2.53 -12.23 -5.44
N ASP A 119 -3.18 -11.83 -4.34
CA ASP A 119 -4.51 -11.23 -4.32
C ASP A 119 -4.46 -9.71 -4.11
N LEU A 120 -3.25 -9.15 -3.96
CA LEU A 120 -3.01 -7.73 -3.71
C LEU A 120 -2.16 -7.14 -4.84
N PHE A 121 -2.42 -5.87 -5.16
CA PHE A 121 -1.57 -5.04 -6.01
C PHE A 121 -0.52 -4.34 -5.16
N GLU A 122 0.70 -4.19 -5.67
CA GLU A 122 1.81 -3.60 -4.90
C GLU A 122 1.87 -4.19 -3.47
N ASN A 123 1.59 -5.49 -3.35
CA ASN A 123 1.67 -6.30 -2.14
C ASN A 123 0.71 -5.98 -0.96
N ASP A 124 0.14 -4.80 -0.84
CA ASP A 124 -0.74 -4.36 0.28
C ASP A 124 -1.99 -3.59 -0.18
N ILE A 125 -2.20 -3.44 -1.49
CA ILE A 125 -3.37 -2.76 -2.04
C ILE A 125 -4.41 -3.76 -2.52
N LEU A 126 -5.56 -3.81 -1.85
CA LEU A 126 -6.74 -4.49 -2.36
C LEU A 126 -7.44 -3.57 -3.37
N LEU A 127 -7.42 -3.94 -4.65
CA LEU A 127 -8.02 -3.12 -5.71
C LEU A 127 -9.53 -3.31 -5.82
N THR A 128 -10.22 -2.23 -6.13
CA THR A 128 -11.55 -2.29 -6.76
C THR A 128 -11.45 -2.67 -8.23
N LEU A 129 -12.55 -3.15 -8.83
CA LEU A 129 -12.59 -3.53 -10.24
C LEU A 129 -12.13 -2.37 -11.16
N ASN A 130 -12.68 -1.17 -10.96
CA ASN A 130 -12.31 0.01 -11.74
C ASN A 130 -10.81 0.35 -11.63
N GLN A 131 -10.23 0.26 -10.43
CA GLN A 131 -8.80 0.53 -10.24
C GLN A 131 -7.93 -0.50 -10.96
N ALA A 132 -8.31 -1.79 -10.91
CA ALA A 132 -7.58 -2.86 -11.60
C ALA A 132 -7.63 -2.67 -13.13
N GLU A 133 -8.79 -2.31 -13.68
CA GLU A 133 -8.90 -2.02 -15.10
C GLU A 133 -8.05 -0.80 -15.53
N ASP A 134 -8.07 0.28 -14.74
CA ASP A 134 -7.30 1.48 -15.01
C ASP A 134 -5.79 1.19 -15.03
N ILE A 135 -5.28 0.48 -14.01
CA ILE A 135 -3.87 0.06 -13.95
C ILE A 135 -3.49 -0.75 -15.19
N LEU A 136 -4.33 -1.72 -15.57
CA LEU A 136 -4.07 -2.55 -16.74
C LEU A 136 -4.05 -1.74 -18.04
N ARG A 137 -4.97 -0.78 -18.19
CA ARG A 137 -4.99 0.15 -19.33
C ARG A 137 -3.72 0.99 -19.38
N GLU A 138 -3.27 1.51 -18.24
CA GLU A 138 -2.05 2.31 -18.15
C GLU A 138 -0.79 1.52 -18.55
N ILE A 139 -0.64 0.28 -18.07
CA ILE A 139 0.53 -0.56 -18.38
C ILE A 139 0.54 -0.93 -19.87
N LYS A 140 -0.63 -1.24 -20.45
CA LYS A 140 -0.76 -1.59 -21.88
C LYS A 140 -0.55 -0.39 -22.81
N GLN A 141 -0.76 0.85 -22.35
CA GLN A 141 -0.56 2.06 -23.15
C GLN A 141 0.91 2.53 -23.15
N SER A 142 1.49 2.72 -24.34
CA SER A 142 2.85 3.25 -24.52
C SER A 142 2.94 4.76 -24.23
N PRO A 143 4.12 5.29 -23.85
CA PRO A 143 4.30 6.58 -23.16
C PRO A 143 4.27 7.82 -24.07
N ASN A 144 3.31 7.90 -25.00
CA ASN A 144 3.18 9.05 -25.91
C ASN A 144 2.29 10.18 -25.36
N LEU A 145 2.00 10.19 -24.06
CA LEU A 145 1.26 11.27 -23.42
C LEU A 145 2.22 12.22 -22.70
N ARG A 146 2.07 13.52 -23.01
CA ARG A 146 2.92 14.64 -22.61
C ARG A 146 3.28 14.59 -21.12
N ARG A 147 4.59 14.61 -20.83
CA ARG A 147 5.18 14.76 -19.49
C ARG A 147 4.74 16.07 -18.84
N ARG A 148 3.87 16.00 -17.83
CA ARG A 148 3.74 16.98 -16.75
C ARG A 148 4.15 16.29 -15.42
N GLY A 149 4.47 17.08 -14.40
CA GLY A 149 5.16 16.63 -13.18
C GLY A 149 4.51 15.47 -12.40
N GLY A 150 5.28 14.93 -11.45
CA GLY A 150 5.01 13.79 -10.54
C GLY A 150 3.62 13.71 -9.99
N ARG A 151 3.10 12.51 -9.65
CA ARG A 151 1.72 12.25 -9.17
C ARG A 151 1.62 11.03 -8.22
N GLN A 152 0.96 11.14 -7.05
CA GLN A 152 0.90 10.09 -5.98
C GLN A 152 -0.50 9.78 -5.39
N ALA A 153 -1.36 10.76 -5.12
CA ALA A 153 -2.72 10.56 -4.61
C ALA A 153 -3.68 10.16 -5.73
N ILE A 154 -4.73 9.39 -5.44
CA ILE A 154 -5.79 9.08 -6.43
C ILE A 154 -6.40 10.36 -7.02
N SER A 155 -6.63 10.41 -8.33
CA SER A 155 -7.19 11.61 -9.00
C SER A 155 -8.72 11.58 -9.13
N ASN A 156 -9.35 10.41 -8.95
CA ASN A 156 -10.79 10.26 -9.08
C ASN A 156 -11.50 10.86 -7.87
N THR A 157 -12.21 11.98 -8.08
CA THR A 157 -12.91 12.71 -7.02
C THR A 157 -13.99 11.89 -6.30
N ARG A 158 -14.53 10.83 -6.92
CA ARG A 158 -15.48 9.93 -6.27
C ARG A 158 -14.83 9.06 -5.20
N SER A 159 -13.52 8.87 -5.29
CA SER A 159 -12.71 8.13 -4.33
C SER A 159 -12.20 9.02 -3.19
N PHE A 160 -12.59 10.30 -3.15
CA PHE A 160 -12.29 11.18 -2.02
C PHE A 160 -13.31 11.01 -0.90
N TRP A 161 -12.81 11.11 0.33
CA TRP A 161 -13.67 11.26 1.49
C TRP A 161 -14.40 12.59 1.44
N GLU A 162 -15.72 12.57 1.58
CA GLU A 162 -16.56 13.77 1.47
C GLU A 162 -16.30 14.79 2.59
N ASN A 163 -15.75 14.32 3.70
CA ASN A 163 -15.34 15.13 4.84
C ASN A 163 -13.98 14.65 5.35
N THR A 164 -13.23 15.53 6.01
CA THR A 164 -11.95 15.17 6.66
C THR A 164 -12.16 14.50 8.01
N THR A 165 -13.40 14.39 8.50
CA THR A 165 -13.75 13.59 9.67
C THR A 165 -14.19 12.19 9.22
N ILE A 166 -13.34 11.20 9.49
CA ILE A 166 -13.47 9.81 9.03
C ILE A 166 -14.03 8.95 10.17
N PRO A 167 -15.25 8.40 10.04
CA PRO A 167 -15.78 7.44 10.99
C PRO A 167 -15.00 6.12 10.91
N TYR A 168 -14.76 5.47 12.04
CA TYR A 168 -14.19 4.13 12.05
C TYR A 168 -14.72 3.23 13.17
N THR A 169 -14.59 1.92 12.97
CA THR A 169 -14.94 0.88 13.95
C THR A 169 -13.85 -0.18 14.03
N PHE A 170 -13.91 -0.99 15.08
CA PHE A 170 -13.15 -2.22 15.19
C PHE A 170 -14.07 -3.43 15.00
N ASN A 171 -13.61 -4.47 14.31
CA ASN A 171 -14.27 -5.76 14.36
C ASN A 171 -14.13 -6.34 15.78
N VAL A 172 -15.24 -6.31 16.53
CA VAL A 172 -15.29 -6.67 17.95
C VAL A 172 -14.89 -8.12 18.24
N ALA A 173 -15.03 -9.02 17.27
CA ALA A 173 -14.68 -10.44 17.45
C ALA A 173 -13.17 -10.70 17.36
N GLN A 174 -12.39 -9.74 16.84
CA GLN A 174 -11.00 -9.96 16.41
C GLN A 174 -10.03 -8.93 17.02
N THR A 175 -10.36 -8.35 18.17
CA THR A 175 -9.65 -7.20 18.74
C THR A 175 -9.29 -7.41 20.20
N ASN A 176 -8.21 -6.76 20.65
CA ASN A 176 -7.87 -6.57 22.07
C ASN A 176 -7.45 -5.11 22.30
N ASP A 177 -7.28 -4.71 23.57
CA ASP A 177 -7.00 -3.31 23.92
C ASP A 177 -5.65 -2.81 23.38
N GLU A 178 -4.62 -3.65 23.33
CA GLU A 178 -3.30 -3.27 22.81
C GLU A 178 -3.36 -2.99 21.31
N TRP A 179 -4.05 -3.83 20.56
CA TRP A 179 -4.28 -3.67 19.12
C TRP A 179 -5.16 -2.46 18.80
N ARG A 180 -6.20 -2.17 19.60
CA ARG A 180 -6.97 -0.92 19.44
C ARG A 180 -6.11 0.31 19.70
N LYS A 181 -5.25 0.26 20.73
CA LYS A 181 -4.34 1.35 21.09
C LYS A 181 -3.32 1.63 19.99
N SER A 182 -2.78 0.61 19.31
CA SER A 182 -1.84 0.84 18.21
C SER A 182 -2.50 1.60 17.06
N ILE A 183 -3.74 1.25 16.70
CA ILE A 183 -4.50 1.95 15.66
C ILE A 183 -4.85 3.38 16.08
N GLN A 184 -5.32 3.57 17.31
CA GLN A 184 -5.59 4.90 17.85
C GLN A 184 -4.33 5.77 17.93
N ASN A 185 -3.15 5.19 18.19
CA ASN A 185 -1.88 5.91 18.15
C ASN A 185 -1.55 6.41 16.74
N ALA A 186 -1.77 5.57 15.71
CA ALA A 186 -1.58 5.96 14.33
C ALA A 186 -2.57 7.06 13.90
N HIS A 187 -3.84 6.95 14.27
CA HIS A 187 -4.82 8.02 14.05
C HIS A 187 -4.37 9.32 14.70
N ARG A 188 -3.99 9.32 15.98
CA ARG A 188 -3.47 10.52 16.65
C ARG A 188 -2.24 11.11 15.98
N HIS A 189 -1.35 10.28 15.47
CA HIS A 189 -0.18 10.73 14.72
C HIS A 189 -0.59 11.46 13.44
N ILE A 190 -1.50 10.89 12.65
CA ILE A 190 -2.04 11.52 11.44
C ILE A 190 -2.81 12.80 11.79
N GLU A 191 -3.63 12.79 12.84
CA GLU A 191 -4.41 13.97 13.29
C GLU A 191 -3.53 15.13 13.74
N GLY A 192 -2.38 14.84 14.36
CA GLY A 192 -1.40 15.84 14.80
C GLY A 192 -0.68 16.53 13.65
N LEU A 193 -0.60 15.88 12.49
CA LEU A 193 0.08 16.38 11.30
C LEU A 193 -0.87 16.89 10.22
N THR A 194 -2.15 16.52 10.26
CA THR A 194 -3.10 16.77 9.17
C THR A 194 -4.42 17.38 9.67
N CYS A 195 -5.29 17.72 8.72
CA CYS A 195 -6.66 18.13 9.02
C CYS A 195 -7.66 16.96 9.13
N PHE A 196 -7.20 15.72 8.94
CA PHE A 196 -8.04 14.54 9.13
C PHE A 196 -8.32 14.31 10.61
N ARG A 197 -9.53 13.83 10.91
CA ARG A 197 -9.98 13.47 12.26
C ARG A 197 -10.63 12.10 12.20
N PHE A 198 -10.34 11.22 13.14
CA PHE A 198 -10.87 9.87 13.20
C PHE A 198 -11.84 9.75 14.37
N VAL A 199 -13.08 9.38 14.09
CA VAL A 199 -14.12 9.25 15.12
C VAL A 199 -14.49 7.79 15.28
N HIS A 200 -14.19 7.25 16.46
CA HIS A 200 -14.52 5.88 16.81
C HIS A 200 -16.01 5.72 17.08
N TYR A 201 -16.59 4.64 16.55
CA TYR A 201 -17.92 4.15 16.92
C TYR A 201 -17.78 2.70 17.39
N GLU A 202 -18.34 2.39 18.57
CA GLU A 202 -18.30 1.03 19.13
C GLU A 202 -19.21 0.07 18.35
N ASN A 203 -20.26 0.60 17.72
CA ASN A 203 -21.25 -0.19 17.00
C ASN A 203 -21.49 0.34 15.59
N GLU A 204 -21.45 -0.55 14.59
CA GLU A 204 -21.77 -0.18 13.20
C GLU A 204 -23.18 0.42 13.05
N ARG A 205 -24.14 0.05 13.92
CA ARG A 205 -25.50 0.59 13.89
C ARG A 205 -25.55 2.10 14.12
N GLU A 206 -24.59 2.67 14.85
CA GLU A 206 -24.51 4.11 15.12
C GLU A 206 -24.05 4.93 13.90
N LEU A 207 -23.49 4.24 12.89
CA LEU A 207 -23.03 4.88 11.67
C LEU A 207 -24.17 5.20 10.70
N GLY A 208 -25.28 4.47 10.77
CA GLY A 208 -26.38 4.60 9.81
C GLY A 208 -25.89 4.34 8.38
N ASN A 209 -26.01 5.34 7.51
CA ASN A 209 -25.61 5.25 6.10
C ASN A 209 -24.25 5.90 5.81
N LYS A 210 -23.42 6.16 6.83
CA LYS A 210 -22.09 6.77 6.63
C LYS A 210 -21.14 5.77 5.98
N ASP A 211 -20.23 6.27 5.16
CA ASP A 211 -19.02 5.54 4.76
C ASP A 211 -18.02 5.56 5.93
N TYR A 212 -17.33 4.44 6.17
CA TYR A 212 -16.46 4.29 7.33
C TYR A 212 -15.35 3.26 7.15
N LEU A 213 -14.29 3.41 7.92
CA LEU A 213 -13.22 2.43 8.01
C LEU A 213 -13.57 1.37 9.06
N GLN A 214 -13.40 0.10 8.73
CA GLN A 214 -13.43 -0.99 9.70
C GLN A 214 -12.05 -1.63 9.81
N TYR A 215 -11.41 -1.45 10.95
CA TYR A 215 -10.19 -2.17 11.25
C TYR A 215 -10.53 -3.56 11.77
N PHE A 216 -9.83 -4.57 11.26
CA PHE A 216 -9.98 -5.95 11.74
C PHE A 216 -8.64 -6.68 11.67
N ARG A 217 -8.54 -7.79 12.40
CA ARG A 217 -7.31 -8.57 12.49
C ARG A 217 -7.31 -9.69 11.47
N GLY A 218 -7.11 -9.29 10.21
CA GLY A 218 -7.07 -10.18 9.05
C GLY A 218 -5.73 -10.87 8.83
N GLY A 219 -5.62 -11.57 7.71
CA GLY A 219 -4.33 -12.01 7.19
C GLY A 219 -3.60 -10.82 6.58
N GLY A 220 -2.37 -10.54 7.06
CA GLY A 220 -1.51 -9.49 6.51
C GLY A 220 -1.89 -8.06 6.90
N CYS A 221 -1.17 -7.11 6.32
CA CYS A 221 -1.37 -5.66 6.41
C CYS A 221 -1.82 -5.18 5.03
N TRP A 222 -3.03 -4.65 4.89
CA TRP A 222 -3.48 -4.15 3.58
C TRP A 222 -4.71 -3.25 3.72
N SER A 223 -4.94 -2.45 2.67
CA SER A 223 -6.03 -1.50 2.58
C SER A 223 -6.51 -1.32 1.13
N GLN A 224 -7.64 -0.64 0.96
CA GLN A 224 -8.08 -0.16 -0.36
C GLN A 224 -7.65 1.29 -0.56
N ILE A 225 -7.49 1.73 -1.81
CA ILE A 225 -7.09 3.11 -2.10
C ILE A 225 -8.31 4.04 -2.14
N GLY A 226 -8.31 5.04 -1.26
CA GLY A 226 -9.36 6.06 -1.18
C GLY A 226 -10.68 5.51 -0.64
N ARG A 227 -11.73 6.32 -0.71
CA ARG A 227 -13.08 5.96 -0.29
C ARG A 227 -13.75 5.06 -1.33
N ILE A 228 -14.19 3.87 -0.90
CA ILE A 228 -14.94 2.92 -1.74
C ILE A 228 -16.45 2.91 -1.47
N GLY A 229 -16.88 3.56 -0.38
CA GLY A 229 -18.28 3.61 0.06
C GLY A 229 -18.65 2.47 1.03
N GLY A 230 -19.66 2.73 1.87
CA GLY A 230 -20.12 1.81 2.91
C GLY A 230 -19.02 1.44 3.91
N ARG A 231 -19.00 0.15 4.29
CA ARG A 231 -17.98 -0.43 5.16
C ARG A 231 -16.70 -0.71 4.36
N GLN A 232 -15.63 0.00 4.68
CA GLN A 232 -14.32 -0.18 4.06
C GLN A 232 -13.34 -0.87 5.02
N PRO A 233 -13.02 -2.16 4.82
CA PRO A 233 -12.12 -2.89 5.70
C PRO A 233 -10.65 -2.50 5.52
N ILE A 234 -9.90 -2.50 6.61
CA ILE A 234 -8.44 -2.38 6.69
C ILE A 234 -7.92 -3.53 7.54
N SER A 235 -7.03 -4.35 6.98
CA SER A 235 -6.43 -5.47 7.71
C SER A 235 -5.20 -5.01 8.45
N ILE A 236 -5.22 -5.07 9.78
CA ILE A 236 -4.03 -4.95 10.63
C ILE A 236 -3.84 -6.29 11.32
N GLY A 237 -3.21 -7.22 10.62
CA GLY A 237 -2.92 -8.56 11.12
C GLY A 237 -1.84 -8.59 12.21
N TYR A 238 -1.47 -9.81 12.63
CA TYR A 238 -0.34 -10.00 13.54
C TYR A 238 0.98 -9.58 12.86
N GLY A 239 1.76 -8.74 13.52
CA GLY A 239 3.00 -8.15 13.00
C GLY A 239 2.80 -6.80 12.31
N CYS A 240 1.55 -6.36 12.11
CA CYS A 240 1.20 -5.10 11.45
C CYS A 240 0.97 -3.95 12.45
N GLU A 241 1.11 -4.18 13.76
CA GLU A 241 0.66 -3.24 14.79
C GLU A 241 1.63 -2.07 15.05
N SER A 242 2.69 -1.93 14.25
CA SER A 242 3.61 -0.81 14.40
C SER A 242 2.96 0.49 13.93
N LEU A 243 3.38 1.62 14.53
CA LEU A 243 2.86 2.95 14.18
C LEU A 243 2.95 3.23 12.68
N GLY A 244 4.09 2.90 12.06
CA GLY A 244 4.34 3.14 10.64
C GLY A 244 3.41 2.33 9.74
N ILE A 245 3.26 1.02 10.00
CA ILE A 245 2.40 0.13 9.21
C ILE A 245 0.94 0.58 9.31
N VAL A 246 0.43 0.83 10.52
CA VAL A 246 -0.98 1.25 10.65
C VAL A 246 -1.22 2.61 9.99
N ALA A 247 -0.26 3.54 10.08
CA ALA A 247 -0.36 4.81 9.39
C ALA A 247 -0.35 4.63 7.87
N HIS A 248 0.52 3.77 7.34
CA HIS A 248 0.61 3.43 5.92
C HIS A 248 -0.74 2.92 5.37
N GLU A 249 -1.33 1.91 6.02
CA GLU A 249 -2.61 1.34 5.60
C GLU A 249 -3.79 2.35 5.71
N THR A 250 -3.71 3.23 6.71
CA THR A 250 -4.68 4.32 6.85
C THR A 250 -4.52 5.34 5.72
N LEU A 251 -3.28 5.67 5.32
CA LEU A 251 -3.00 6.60 4.23
C LEU A 251 -3.42 6.05 2.86
N HIS A 252 -3.30 4.74 2.63
CA HIS A 252 -3.94 4.08 1.48
C HIS A 252 -5.46 4.35 1.48
N ALA A 253 -6.13 4.11 2.60
CA ALA A 253 -7.57 4.36 2.71
C ALA A 253 -7.95 5.83 2.49
N LEU A 254 -7.04 6.77 2.80
CA LEU A 254 -7.22 8.20 2.52
C LEU A 254 -6.93 8.58 1.05
N GLY A 255 -6.33 7.68 0.26
CA GLY A 255 -6.16 7.83 -1.18
C GLY A 255 -4.72 7.92 -1.66
N LEU A 256 -3.72 7.60 -0.84
CA LEU A 256 -2.31 7.62 -1.25
C LEU A 256 -1.88 6.29 -1.86
N TRP A 257 -1.31 6.35 -3.06
CA TRP A 257 -0.51 5.27 -3.62
C TRP A 257 0.91 5.33 -3.07
N HIS A 258 1.68 4.29 -3.35
CA HIS A 258 3.09 4.27 -3.02
C HIS A 258 3.92 5.37 -3.70
N GLU A 259 4.91 5.89 -2.99
CA GLU A 259 5.83 6.93 -3.46
C GLU A 259 6.70 6.43 -4.62
N GLN A 260 7.17 5.18 -4.59
CA GLN A 260 7.93 4.58 -5.70
C GLN A 260 7.10 4.32 -6.96
N SER A 261 5.79 4.52 -6.91
CA SER A 261 4.91 4.36 -8.07
C SER A 261 4.58 5.69 -8.75
N ARG A 262 5.13 6.80 -8.26
CA ARG A 262 4.94 8.13 -8.87
C ARG A 262 5.44 8.21 -10.31
N THR A 263 4.77 9.04 -11.10
CA THR A 263 5.11 9.28 -12.51
C THR A 263 6.54 9.82 -12.71
N ASP A 264 7.03 10.62 -11.75
CA ASP A 264 8.35 11.29 -11.74
C ASP A 264 9.46 10.53 -11.01
N ARG A 265 9.19 9.34 -10.46
CA ARG A 265 10.16 8.61 -9.64
C ARG A 265 11.53 8.44 -10.32
N ASP A 266 11.55 8.31 -11.65
CA ASP A 266 12.78 8.00 -12.40
C ASP A 266 13.75 9.19 -12.44
N ASN A 267 13.37 10.34 -11.86
CA ASN A 267 14.25 11.47 -11.58
C ASN A 267 14.95 11.36 -10.20
N HIS A 268 14.53 10.42 -9.35
CA HIS A 268 14.96 10.30 -7.95
C HIS A 268 15.51 8.90 -7.62
N ILE A 269 14.91 7.87 -8.20
CA ILE A 269 15.27 6.47 -8.00
C ILE A 269 15.37 5.73 -9.33
N ARG A 270 16.15 4.65 -9.34
CA ARG A 270 16.23 3.67 -10.42
C ARG A 270 15.81 2.30 -9.90
N VAL A 271 14.87 1.68 -10.59
CA VAL A 271 14.49 0.28 -10.36
C VAL A 271 15.50 -0.64 -11.06
N ASN A 272 16.14 -1.51 -10.28
CA ASN A 272 17.06 -2.54 -10.74
C ASN A 272 16.30 -3.87 -10.92
N PHE A 273 15.64 -4.04 -12.06
CA PHE A 273 14.86 -5.24 -12.37
C PHE A 273 15.66 -6.54 -12.37
N ASP A 274 17.00 -6.51 -12.47
CA ASP A 274 17.84 -7.69 -12.30
C ASP A 274 17.90 -8.19 -10.85
N ALA A 275 17.67 -7.30 -9.87
CA ALA A 275 17.60 -7.64 -8.45
C ALA A 275 16.18 -7.94 -7.97
N VAL A 276 15.16 -7.58 -8.74
CA VAL A 276 13.76 -7.84 -8.40
C VAL A 276 13.48 -9.34 -8.48
N MET A 277 12.68 -9.83 -7.55
CA MET A 277 12.22 -11.21 -7.54
C MET A 277 11.34 -11.46 -8.77
N PRO A 278 11.65 -12.49 -9.58
CA PRO A 278 10.83 -12.85 -10.72
C PRO A 278 9.34 -12.97 -10.39
N GLY A 279 8.49 -12.27 -11.15
CA GLY A 279 7.03 -12.27 -11.00
C GLY A 279 6.49 -11.14 -10.13
N THR A 280 7.37 -10.32 -9.53
CA THR A 280 6.99 -9.20 -8.65
C THR A 280 7.26 -7.82 -9.28
N GLU A 281 7.68 -7.78 -10.53
CA GLU A 281 8.04 -6.55 -11.24
C GLU A 281 6.89 -5.56 -11.34
N SER A 282 5.65 -6.06 -11.37
CA SER A 282 4.45 -5.21 -11.38
C SER A 282 4.34 -4.32 -10.14
N ASN A 283 4.95 -4.69 -9.02
CA ASN A 283 4.98 -3.87 -7.79
C ASN A 283 5.84 -2.60 -7.95
N PHE A 284 6.58 -2.48 -9.06
CA PHE A 284 7.39 -1.33 -9.41
C PHE A 284 6.87 -0.64 -10.67
N GLU A 285 5.60 -0.85 -11.06
CA GLU A 285 5.02 -0.08 -12.16
C GLU A 285 4.75 1.36 -11.74
N LYS A 286 4.88 2.30 -12.68
CA LYS A 286 4.48 3.69 -12.44
C LYS A 286 2.98 3.83 -12.68
N ARG A 287 2.32 4.61 -11.83
CA ARG A 287 1.00 5.15 -12.11
C ARG A 287 1.08 6.19 -13.23
N SER A 288 -0.04 6.48 -13.87
CA SER A 288 -0.13 7.46 -14.95
C SER A 288 -0.66 8.80 -14.48
N GLU A 289 -0.41 9.83 -15.28
CA GLU A 289 -0.98 11.14 -15.04
C GLU A 289 -2.52 11.20 -15.12
N GLN A 290 -3.18 10.14 -15.59
CA GLN A 290 -4.65 10.13 -15.61
C GLN A 290 -5.22 9.76 -14.24
N THR A 291 -4.53 8.94 -13.46
CA THR A 291 -5.09 8.29 -12.26
C THR A 291 -4.50 8.75 -10.95
N VAL A 292 -3.44 9.58 -10.99
CA VAL A 292 -2.82 10.14 -9.80
C VAL A 292 -2.65 11.67 -9.85
N ASP A 293 -2.42 12.31 -8.70
CA ASP A 293 -2.02 13.72 -8.49
C ASP A 293 -0.96 13.82 -7.37
N ASN A 294 0.06 14.66 -7.49
CA ASN A 294 1.11 14.84 -6.47
C ASN A 294 0.84 16.05 -5.60
N MET A 295 -0.20 16.82 -5.91
CA MET A 295 -0.60 17.97 -5.10
C MET A 295 0.58 18.94 -4.90
N ASP A 296 1.39 19.08 -5.95
CA ASP A 296 2.59 19.93 -6.05
C ASP A 296 3.69 19.63 -5.00
N GLN A 297 3.81 18.40 -4.49
CA GLN A 297 4.82 18.04 -3.48
C GLN A 297 6.14 17.48 -4.08
N PRO A 298 7.30 17.71 -3.42
CA PRO A 298 8.53 17.04 -3.83
C PRO A 298 8.44 15.52 -3.59
N TYR A 299 9.26 14.76 -4.30
CA TYR A 299 9.43 13.33 -4.05
C TYR A 299 10.07 13.11 -2.68
N ASP A 300 9.49 12.25 -1.84
CA ASP A 300 9.97 12.00 -0.47
C ASP A 300 10.51 10.58 -0.29
N LEU A 301 11.85 10.45 -0.24
CA LEU A 301 12.54 9.19 0.02
C LEU A 301 12.30 8.63 1.43
N GLY A 302 11.90 9.48 2.38
CA GLY A 302 11.56 9.10 3.76
C GLY A 302 10.07 8.87 3.96
N SER A 303 9.26 8.92 2.90
CA SER A 303 7.81 8.75 2.97
C SER A 303 7.48 7.37 3.54
N THR A 304 6.49 7.31 4.45
CA THR A 304 5.98 6.02 4.95
C THR A 304 5.37 5.19 3.82
N MET A 305 5.01 5.82 2.69
CA MET A 305 4.48 5.18 1.49
C MET A 305 5.60 4.76 0.50
N HIS A 306 6.88 4.90 0.85
CA HIS A 306 7.99 4.52 -0.02
C HIS A 306 8.54 3.15 0.38
N TYR A 307 8.67 2.24 -0.58
CA TYR A 307 9.33 0.96 -0.35
C TYR A 307 10.78 1.09 0.10
N GLY A 308 11.21 0.22 1.01
CA GLY A 308 12.64 0.09 1.33
C GLY A 308 13.46 -0.36 0.11
N SER A 309 14.75 -0.02 0.08
CA SER A 309 15.63 -0.29 -1.08
C SER A 309 15.75 -1.77 -1.49
N LYS A 310 15.39 -2.69 -0.58
CA LYS A 310 15.48 -4.15 -0.75
C LYS A 310 14.12 -4.83 -0.93
N ALA A 311 13.03 -4.09 -0.95
CA ALA A 311 11.69 -4.65 -1.15
C ALA A 311 11.69 -5.56 -2.39
N PHE A 312 11.16 -6.77 -2.25
CA PHE A 312 11.09 -7.77 -3.32
C PHE A 312 12.44 -8.19 -3.93
N SER A 313 13.55 -8.03 -3.21
CA SER A 313 14.87 -8.47 -3.71
C SER A 313 14.96 -10.00 -3.79
N ASN A 314 15.57 -10.50 -4.86
CA ASN A 314 15.86 -11.91 -5.04
C ASN A 314 16.99 -12.45 -4.14
N ASP A 315 17.67 -11.59 -3.38
CA ASP A 315 18.71 -11.96 -2.41
C ASP A 315 18.77 -10.97 -1.23
N ALA A 316 17.65 -10.79 -0.53
CA ALA A 316 17.53 -9.77 0.52
C ALA A 316 18.36 -10.05 1.81
N LYS A 317 18.96 -11.24 1.98
CA LYS A 317 19.91 -11.51 3.10
C LYS A 317 21.27 -10.83 2.91
N ARG A 318 21.62 -10.41 1.69
CA ARG A 318 22.92 -9.80 1.42
C ARG A 318 22.85 -8.29 1.57
N HIS A 319 22.83 -7.84 2.82
CA HIS A 319 22.61 -6.43 3.18
C HIS A 319 23.68 -5.44 2.68
N ILE A 320 24.83 -5.93 2.19
CA ILE A 320 26.06 -5.14 2.00
C ILE A 320 26.32 -4.79 0.53
N HIS A 321 25.66 -5.44 -0.43
CA HIS A 321 25.96 -5.21 -1.85
C HIS A 321 24.80 -4.53 -2.59
N ASP A 322 25.05 -3.32 -3.08
CA ASP A 322 24.11 -2.52 -3.87
C ASP A 322 23.53 -3.23 -5.09
N LYS A 323 24.20 -4.27 -5.60
CA LYS A 323 23.68 -5.07 -6.72
C LYS A 323 22.38 -5.81 -6.39
N TYR A 324 22.06 -5.99 -5.10
CA TYR A 324 20.84 -6.63 -4.62
C TYR A 324 19.75 -5.65 -4.19
N HIS A 325 20.01 -4.34 -4.29
CA HIS A 325 18.98 -3.33 -4.06
C HIS A 325 18.09 -3.21 -5.31
N CYS A 326 16.78 -3.34 -5.10
CA CYS A 326 15.76 -3.14 -6.12
C CYS A 326 15.59 -1.65 -6.42
N LEU A 327 15.66 -0.79 -5.40
CA LEU A 327 15.59 0.66 -5.58
C LEU A 327 16.96 1.29 -5.28
N LYS A 328 17.47 2.07 -6.22
CA LYS A 328 18.75 2.80 -6.11
C LYS A 328 18.50 4.30 -6.23
N LEU A 329 19.12 5.09 -5.37
CA LEU A 329 19.07 6.55 -5.47
C LEU A 329 19.87 7.04 -6.68
N LEU A 330 19.43 8.13 -7.31
CA LEU A 330 20.07 8.76 -8.47
C LEU A 330 20.95 9.96 -8.11
#